data_AF-A0A6H1ZBM2-F1
#
_entry.id   AF-A0A6H1ZBM2-F1
#
_cell.length_a   1.000
_cell.length_b   1.000
_cell.length_c   1.000
_cell.angle_alpha   90.00
_cell.angle_beta   90.00
_cell.angle_gamma   90.00
#
_symmetry.space_group_name_H-M   'P 1'
#
loop_
_entity.id
_entity.type
_entity.pdbx_description
1 polymer ?
#
loop_
_entity_poly.entity_id
_entity_poly.type
_entity_poly.pdbx_seq_one_letter_code
_entity_poly.pdbx_strand_id
1 'polypeptide(L)'
;MKQCTNCRQWKNESEFFKCRSKYDGLRPHCKVCVKEHQIQYRLLYPKKVRAQKRNWREQNPEAMDAARKDWGKRNPNRKQERYYANRDEELEKRRKYYQNNKEEHRKKTIVWRKANYEKFAASEARRRARKRGCEATLTAQEWNEIKEAVNHCCIACGRQEPDIILTQDHVVPLSKNGPHIADNIQPLCNPCNASKSTKIIDYRSAWMYIQETLLPCP
;
A
#
# COMPACT_ATOMS: atom_id res chain seq x y z
N MET A 1 42.87 46.74 -21.68
CA MET A 1 42.02 47.53 -20.74
C MET A 1 40.85 48.11 -21.51
N LYS A 2 39.61 48.06 -20.98
CA LYS A 2 38.39 48.50 -21.70
C LYS A 2 37.47 49.31 -20.79
N GLN A 3 36.87 50.37 -21.34
CA GLN A 3 35.86 51.17 -20.62
C GLN A 3 34.47 50.54 -20.76
N CYS A 4 33.77 50.36 -19.63
CA CYS A 4 32.38 49.90 -19.61
C CYS A 4 31.46 51.05 -20.00
N THR A 5 30.59 50.86 -21.00
CA THR A 5 29.68 51.93 -21.45
C THR A 5 28.52 52.20 -20.49
N ASN A 6 28.24 51.29 -19.54
CA ASN A 6 27.19 51.49 -18.53
C ASN A 6 27.73 52.28 -17.31
N CYS A 7 28.74 51.75 -16.61
CA CYS A 7 29.31 52.41 -15.42
C CYS A 7 30.45 53.39 -15.72
N ARG A 8 30.88 53.53 -16.99
CA ARG A 8 31.95 54.43 -17.47
C ARG A 8 33.35 54.23 -16.86
N GLN A 9 33.54 53.19 -16.06
CA GLN A 9 34.82 52.79 -15.47
C GLN A 9 35.70 51.99 -16.45
N TRP A 10 37.01 52.24 -16.42
CA TRP A 10 38.03 51.41 -17.08
C TRP A 10 38.27 50.13 -16.27
N LYS A 11 38.15 48.97 -16.91
CA LYS A 11 38.31 47.67 -16.28
C LYS A 11 39.19 46.75 -17.11
N ASN A 12 39.70 45.71 -16.46
CA ASN A 12 40.41 44.65 -17.15
C ASN A 12 39.46 43.92 -18.11
N GLU A 13 39.99 43.38 -19.20
CA GLU A 13 39.25 42.65 -20.22
C GLU A 13 38.57 41.39 -19.64
N SER A 14 39.15 40.79 -18.60
CA SER A 14 38.56 39.68 -17.84
C SER A 14 37.22 40.05 -17.18
N GLU A 15 36.93 41.33 -16.95
CA GLU A 15 35.68 41.83 -16.35
C GLU A 15 34.55 41.98 -17.36
N PHE A 16 34.79 41.63 -18.63
CA PHE A 16 33.79 41.66 -19.70
C PHE A 16 33.48 40.24 -20.18
N PHE A 17 32.29 40.05 -20.74
CA PHE A 17 31.93 38.80 -21.40
C PHE A 17 32.49 38.79 -22.83
N LYS A 18 32.98 37.63 -23.28
CA LYS A 18 33.45 37.45 -24.66
C LYS A 18 32.30 37.60 -25.66
N CYS A 19 32.56 38.23 -26.79
CA CYS A 19 31.59 38.49 -27.86
C CYS A 19 32.31 38.50 -29.22
N ARG A 20 32.17 37.41 -29.98
CA ARG A 20 32.86 37.22 -31.26
C ARG A 20 32.48 38.22 -32.35
N SER A 21 31.33 38.89 -32.22
CA SER A 21 30.85 39.88 -33.20
C SER A 21 31.39 41.30 -32.97
N LYS A 22 32.17 41.53 -31.91
CA LYS A 22 32.81 42.82 -31.64
C LYS A 22 34.27 42.78 -32.06
N TYR A 23 34.77 43.91 -32.55
CA TYR A 23 36.14 44.03 -33.07
C TYR A 23 37.19 43.65 -32.01
N ASP A 24 36.94 43.98 -30.74
CA ASP A 24 37.81 43.66 -29.60
C ASP A 24 37.44 42.34 -28.90
N GLY A 25 36.47 41.60 -29.44
CA GLY A 25 36.04 40.32 -28.88
C GLY A 25 35.32 40.41 -27.54
N LEU A 26 34.94 41.61 -27.06
CA LEU A 26 34.37 41.81 -25.72
C LEU A 26 33.07 42.62 -25.74
N ARG A 27 32.13 42.26 -24.86
CA ARG A 27 30.89 43.04 -24.66
C ARG A 27 31.19 44.46 -24.15
N PRO A 28 30.32 45.46 -24.44
CA PRO A 28 30.52 46.84 -24.00
C PRO A 28 30.21 47.05 -22.50
N HIS A 29 29.42 46.16 -21.88
CA HIS A 29 29.06 46.24 -20.46
C HIS A 29 29.89 45.24 -19.65
N CYS A 30 30.41 45.68 -18.49
CA CYS A 30 31.10 44.80 -17.56
C CYS A 30 30.13 43.79 -16.91
N LYS A 31 30.68 42.69 -16.40
CA LYS A 31 29.93 41.58 -15.79
C LYS A 31 29.00 42.05 -14.66
N VAL A 32 29.47 42.99 -13.82
CA VAL A 32 28.71 43.57 -12.71
C VAL A 32 27.45 44.29 -13.22
N CYS A 33 27.63 45.22 -14.15
CA CYS A 33 26.53 45.97 -14.75
C CYS A 33 25.49 45.07 -15.43
N VAL A 34 25.95 43.99 -16.09
CA VAL A 34 25.04 43.01 -16.71
C VAL A 34 24.25 42.25 -15.66
N LYS A 35 24.90 41.82 -14.57
CA LYS A 35 24.25 41.08 -13.47
C LYS A 35 23.22 41.95 -12.77
N GLU A 36 23.57 43.20 -12.49
CA GLU A 36 22.66 44.17 -11.87
C GLU A 36 21.42 44.41 -12.74
N HIS A 37 21.62 44.68 -14.04
CA HIS A 37 20.50 44.83 -14.97
C HIS A 37 19.61 43.58 -15.01
N GLN A 38 20.18 42.37 -15.00
CA GLN A 38 19.40 41.13 -14.94
C GLN A 38 18.60 40.98 -13.65
N ILE A 39 19.16 41.38 -12.50
CA ILE A 39 18.45 41.38 -11.21
C ILE A 39 17.26 42.33 -11.29
N GLN A 40 17.49 43.58 -11.72
CA GLN A 40 16.42 44.58 -11.87
C GLN A 40 15.32 44.09 -12.81
N TYR A 41 15.69 43.52 -13.96
CA TYR A 41 14.71 42.95 -14.89
C TYR A 41 13.87 41.83 -14.26
N ARG A 42 14.46 40.95 -13.45
CA ARG A 42 13.72 39.87 -12.76
C ARG A 42 12.76 40.40 -11.70
N LEU A 43 13.13 41.48 -11.02
CA LEU A 43 12.30 42.14 -10.01
C LEU A 43 11.13 42.90 -10.65
N LEU A 44 11.39 43.63 -11.73
CA LEU A 44 10.38 44.40 -12.45
C LEU A 44 9.39 43.50 -13.23
N TYR A 45 9.87 42.36 -13.74
CA TYR A 45 9.06 41.49 -14.62
C TYR A 45 8.99 40.02 -14.18
N PRO A 46 8.54 39.73 -12.93
CA PRO A 46 8.57 38.36 -12.39
C PRO A 46 7.66 37.40 -13.17
N LYS A 47 6.51 37.88 -13.65
CA LYS A 47 5.58 37.08 -14.46
C LYS A 47 6.19 36.71 -15.82
N LYS A 48 6.85 37.65 -16.52
CA LYS A 48 7.51 37.39 -17.80
C LYS A 48 8.65 36.40 -17.65
N VAL A 49 9.47 36.54 -16.62
CA VAL A 49 10.58 35.60 -16.35
C VAL A 49 10.05 34.19 -16.05
N ARG A 50 8.96 34.06 -15.28
CA ARG A 50 8.33 32.76 -15.02
C ARG A 50 7.77 32.14 -16.29
N ALA A 51 7.10 32.92 -17.13
CA ALA A 51 6.58 32.46 -18.42
C ALA A 51 7.70 32.00 -19.36
N GLN A 52 8.78 32.78 -19.48
CA GLN A 52 9.95 32.40 -20.29
C GLN A 52 10.58 31.09 -19.82
N LYS A 53 10.74 30.91 -18.50
CA LYS A 53 11.24 29.65 -17.92
C LYS A 53 10.31 28.48 -18.20
N ARG A 54 8.99 28.70 -18.16
CA ARG A 54 7.99 27.68 -18.50
C ARG A 54 8.11 27.28 -19.96
N ASN A 55 8.08 28.23 -20.88
CA ASN A 55 8.21 27.99 -22.31
C ASN A 55 9.51 27.25 -22.63
N TRP A 56 10.63 27.61 -21.99
CA TRP A 56 11.89 26.90 -22.18
C TRP A 56 11.78 25.43 -21.73
N ARG A 57 11.14 25.14 -20.59
CA ARG A 57 10.93 23.75 -20.13
C ARG A 57 10.05 22.95 -21.08
N GLU A 58 8.99 23.58 -21.61
CA GLU A 58 8.06 22.96 -22.56
C GLU A 58 8.73 22.67 -23.91
N GLN A 59 9.61 23.56 -24.37
CA GLN A 59 10.38 23.38 -25.61
C GLN A 59 11.60 22.46 -25.47
N ASN A 60 12.05 22.19 -24.24
CA ASN A 60 13.26 21.40 -23.98
C ASN A 60 12.98 20.23 -23.00
N PRO A 61 12.00 19.35 -23.28
CA PRO A 61 11.64 18.26 -22.38
C PRO A 61 12.79 17.25 -22.21
N GLU A 62 13.55 16.97 -23.27
CA GLU A 62 14.70 16.06 -23.21
C GLU A 62 15.81 16.59 -22.29
N ALA A 63 16.10 17.89 -22.35
CA ALA A 63 17.08 18.51 -21.45
C ALA A 63 16.61 18.47 -19.99
N MET A 64 15.30 18.65 -19.75
CA MET A 64 14.70 18.52 -18.42
C MET A 64 14.80 17.10 -17.88
N ASP A 65 14.56 16.11 -18.73
CA ASP A 65 14.67 14.70 -18.38
C ASP A 65 16.11 14.27 -18.12
N ALA A 66 17.05 14.69 -18.96
CA ALA A 66 18.47 14.45 -18.76
C ALA A 66 18.94 15.05 -17.42
N ALA A 67 18.57 16.31 -17.14
CA ALA A 67 18.91 16.98 -15.88
C ALA A 67 18.27 16.28 -14.67
N ARG A 68 17.01 15.83 -14.77
CA ARG A 68 16.32 15.08 -13.71
C ARG A 68 17.01 13.75 -13.43
N LYS A 69 17.40 13.00 -14.47
CA LYS A 69 18.12 11.72 -14.35
C LYS A 69 19.49 11.92 -13.72
N ASP A 70 20.25 12.91 -14.20
CA ASP A 70 21.56 13.27 -13.66
C ASP A 70 21.49 13.71 -12.20
N TRP A 71 20.50 14.54 -11.84
CA TRP A 71 20.26 14.92 -10.45
C TRP A 71 19.94 13.70 -9.58
N GLY A 72 19.11 12.77 -10.06
CA GLY A 72 18.83 11.51 -9.35
C GLY A 72 20.07 10.65 -9.13
N LYS A 73 20.96 10.56 -10.12
CA LYS A 73 22.24 9.83 -9.99
C LYS A 73 23.18 10.48 -8.97
N ARG A 74 23.24 11.81 -8.94
CA ARG A 74 24.05 12.56 -7.96
C ARG A 74 23.46 12.54 -6.55
N ASN A 75 22.16 12.26 -6.43
CA ASN A 75 21.42 12.30 -5.17
C ASN A 75 20.64 10.99 -4.94
N PRO A 76 21.31 9.82 -4.92
CA PRO A 76 20.65 8.52 -4.92
C PRO A 76 19.82 8.30 -3.65
N ASN A 77 20.30 8.79 -2.50
CA ASN A 77 19.65 8.59 -1.19
C ASN A 77 18.67 9.71 -0.83
N ARG A 78 18.46 10.70 -1.70
CA ARG A 78 17.66 11.89 -1.37
C ARG A 78 16.22 11.58 -0.99
N LYS A 79 15.64 10.53 -1.57
CA LYS A 79 14.30 10.06 -1.20
C LYS A 79 14.29 9.53 0.23
N GLN A 80 15.31 8.77 0.62
CA GLN A 80 15.47 8.19 1.95
C GLN A 80 15.80 9.26 2.98
N GLU A 81 16.71 10.19 2.68
CA GLU A 81 17.02 11.36 3.50
C GLU A 81 15.76 12.18 3.80
N ARG A 82 14.95 12.47 2.77
CA ARG A 82 13.69 13.19 2.92
C ARG A 82 12.70 12.43 3.81
N TYR A 83 12.63 11.11 3.64
CA TYR A 83 11.77 10.27 4.47
C TYR A 83 12.17 10.35 5.93
N TYR A 84 13.45 10.16 6.27
CA TYR A 84 13.90 10.22 7.66
C TYR A 84 13.83 11.62 8.25
N ALA A 85 14.14 12.66 7.48
CA ALA A 85 14.01 14.05 7.92
C ALA A 85 12.57 14.41 8.34
N ASN A 86 11.56 13.80 7.68
CA ASN A 86 10.15 14.10 7.93
C ASN A 86 9.42 12.98 8.67
N ARG A 87 10.11 11.90 9.06
CA ARG A 87 9.48 10.66 9.53
C ARG A 87 8.58 10.91 10.74
N ASP A 88 9.10 11.60 11.73
CA ASP A 88 8.38 11.78 12.99
C ASP A 88 7.18 12.71 12.82
N GLU A 89 7.33 13.75 11.99
CA GLU A 89 6.22 14.64 11.62
C GLU A 89 5.12 13.89 10.85
N GLU A 90 5.50 13.05 9.87
CA GLU A 90 4.56 12.23 9.11
C GLU A 90 3.85 11.19 9.99
N LEU A 91 4.57 10.57 10.93
CA LEU A 91 4.01 9.64 11.90
C LEU A 91 3.02 10.34 12.84
N GLU A 92 3.36 11.54 13.31
CA GLU A 92 2.48 12.32 14.18
C GLU A 92 1.22 12.80 13.43
N LYS A 93 1.37 13.25 12.18
CA LYS A 93 0.23 13.56 11.29
C LYS A 93 -0.69 12.35 11.12
N ARG A 94 -0.12 11.17 10.88
CA ARG A 94 -0.88 9.92 10.72
C ARG A 94 -1.58 9.53 12.02
N ARG A 95 -0.91 9.68 13.17
CA ARG A 95 -1.49 9.44 14.49
C ARG A 95 -2.68 10.36 14.74
N LYS A 96 -2.54 11.67 14.53
CA LYS A 96 -3.62 12.66 14.68
C LYS A 96 -4.79 12.35 13.74
N TYR A 97 -4.50 12.03 12.48
CA TYR A 97 -5.52 11.62 11.52
C TYR A 97 -6.32 10.41 12.02
N TYR A 98 -5.63 9.36 12.47
CA TYR A 98 -6.30 8.16 12.98
C TYR A 98 -7.10 8.43 14.25
N GLN A 99 -6.56 9.21 15.19
CA GLN A 99 -7.27 9.59 16.42
C GLN A 99 -8.56 10.35 16.11
N ASN A 100 -8.48 11.36 15.23
CA ASN A 100 -9.63 12.19 14.85
C ASN A 100 -10.67 11.42 14.03
N ASN A 101 -10.26 10.37 13.30
CA ASN A 101 -11.14 9.57 12.46
C ASN A 101 -11.45 8.18 13.06
N LYS A 102 -11.19 7.97 14.35
CA LYS A 102 -11.27 6.66 15.01
C LYS A 102 -12.67 6.05 14.88
N GLU A 103 -13.72 6.85 15.13
CA GLU A 103 -15.10 6.37 15.04
C GLU A 103 -15.49 6.01 13.61
N GLU A 104 -15.07 6.82 12.65
CA GLU A 104 -15.33 6.58 11.23
C GLU A 104 -14.63 5.32 10.74
N HIS A 105 -13.36 5.13 11.12
CA HIS A 105 -12.65 3.88 10.89
C HIS A 105 -13.35 2.68 11.53
N ARG A 106 -13.92 2.83 12.73
CA ARG A 106 -14.70 1.77 13.40
C ARG A 106 -15.96 1.43 12.61
N LYS A 107 -16.74 2.43 12.18
CA LYS A 107 -17.95 2.23 11.35
C LYS A 107 -17.60 1.49 10.06
N LYS A 108 -16.57 1.95 9.33
CA LYS A 108 -16.08 1.30 8.12
C LYS A 108 -15.64 -0.14 8.37
N THR A 109 -14.95 -0.39 9.49
CA THR A 109 -14.52 -1.74 9.87
C THR A 109 -15.71 -2.67 10.12
N ILE A 110 -16.77 -2.19 10.79
CA ILE A 110 -17.98 -2.98 11.05
C ILE A 110 -18.66 -3.37 9.72
N VAL A 111 -18.85 -2.40 8.82
CA VAL A 111 -19.45 -2.63 7.50
C VAL A 111 -18.62 -3.61 6.69
N TRP A 112 -17.30 -3.40 6.63
CA TRP A 112 -16.39 -4.28 5.89
C TRP A 112 -16.40 -5.71 6.46
N ARG A 113 -16.39 -5.87 7.79
CA ARG A 113 -16.45 -7.20 8.43
C ARG A 113 -17.76 -7.91 8.14
N LYS A 114 -18.89 -7.20 8.12
CA LYS A 114 -20.19 -7.79 7.77
C LYS A 114 -20.22 -8.23 6.30
N ALA A 115 -19.73 -7.38 5.39
CA ALA A 115 -19.68 -7.68 3.95
C ALA A 115 -18.64 -8.75 3.59
N ASN A 116 -17.60 -8.95 4.41
CA ASN A 116 -16.53 -9.92 4.19
C ASN A 116 -16.45 -10.93 5.34
N TYR A 117 -17.61 -11.35 5.86
CA TYR A 117 -17.70 -12.17 7.07
C TYR A 117 -16.89 -13.47 6.95
N GLU A 118 -17.02 -14.19 5.83
CA GLU A 118 -16.30 -15.46 5.59
C GLU A 118 -14.78 -15.28 5.64
N LYS A 119 -14.26 -14.27 4.94
CA LYS A 119 -12.82 -13.94 4.93
C LYS A 119 -12.34 -13.56 6.32
N PHE A 120 -13.13 -12.78 7.06
CA PHE A 120 -12.82 -12.39 8.43
C PHE A 120 -12.82 -13.60 9.39
N ALA A 121 -13.84 -14.46 9.31
CA ALA A 121 -13.98 -15.65 10.14
C ALA A 121 -12.82 -16.64 9.92
N ALA A 122 -12.43 -16.89 8.67
CA ALA A 122 -11.30 -17.75 8.33
C ALA A 122 -9.97 -17.18 8.86
N SER A 123 -9.75 -15.87 8.71
CA SER A 123 -8.57 -15.19 9.26
C SER A 123 -8.52 -15.30 10.80
N GLU A 124 -9.66 -15.10 11.46
CA GLU A 124 -9.77 -15.17 12.91
C GLU A 124 -9.60 -16.61 13.44
N ALA A 125 -10.07 -17.62 12.71
CA ALA A 125 -9.84 -19.03 13.02
C ALA A 125 -8.33 -19.37 12.99
N ARG A 126 -7.62 -19.00 11.91
CA ARG A 126 -6.16 -19.16 11.81
C ARG A 126 -5.43 -18.42 12.93
N ARG A 127 -5.84 -17.18 13.23
CA ARG A 127 -5.25 -16.38 14.32
C ARG A 127 -5.42 -17.07 15.67
N ARG A 128 -6.60 -17.62 15.96
CA ARG A 128 -6.87 -18.36 17.21
C ARG A 128 -6.02 -19.62 17.34
N ALA A 129 -5.82 -20.37 16.26
CA ALA A 129 -4.96 -21.55 16.24
C ALA A 129 -3.49 -21.17 16.49
N ARG A 130 -2.95 -20.19 15.75
CA ARG A 130 -1.57 -19.70 15.93
C ARG A 130 -1.30 -19.15 17.32
N LYS A 131 -2.25 -18.42 17.93
CA LYS A 131 -2.11 -17.90 19.30
C LYS A 131 -1.93 -19.02 20.34
N ARG A 132 -2.42 -20.22 20.05
CA ARG A 132 -2.27 -21.41 20.89
C ARG A 132 -1.07 -22.29 20.50
N GLY A 133 -0.29 -21.90 19.49
CA GLY A 133 0.80 -22.72 18.97
C GLY A 133 0.34 -23.94 18.16
N CYS A 134 -0.95 -24.02 17.81
CA CYS A 134 -1.46 -25.08 16.97
C CYS A 134 -1.13 -24.80 15.50
N GLU A 135 -0.90 -25.88 14.74
CA GLU A 135 -0.80 -25.80 13.29
C GLU A 135 -2.09 -25.19 12.69
N ALA A 136 -1.93 -24.39 11.63
CA ALA A 136 -3.02 -23.61 11.06
C ALA A 136 -2.85 -23.44 9.54
N THR A 137 -2.93 -24.56 8.82
CA THR A 137 -2.72 -24.63 7.36
C THR A 137 -4.01 -24.62 6.55
N LEU A 138 -5.18 -24.83 7.17
CA LEU A 138 -6.48 -24.86 6.49
C LEU A 138 -6.66 -23.64 5.57
N THR A 139 -6.85 -23.91 4.28
CA THR A 139 -7.10 -22.93 3.22
C THR A 139 -8.60 -22.76 2.96
N ALA A 140 -8.96 -21.69 2.24
CA ALA A 140 -10.36 -21.51 1.83
C ALA A 140 -10.79 -22.56 0.79
N GLN A 141 -9.85 -23.04 -0.03
CA GLN A 141 -10.09 -24.05 -1.03
C GLN A 141 -10.39 -25.41 -0.38
N GLU A 142 -9.54 -25.88 0.53
CA GLU A 142 -9.77 -27.12 1.29
C GLU A 142 -11.11 -27.08 2.04
N TRP A 143 -11.50 -25.93 2.59
CA TRP A 143 -12.81 -25.80 3.21
C TRP A 143 -13.98 -25.97 2.23
N ASN A 144 -13.85 -25.47 1.00
CA ASN A 144 -14.86 -25.68 -0.03
C ASN A 144 -14.89 -27.14 -0.47
N GLU A 145 -13.74 -27.77 -0.67
CA GLU A 145 -13.62 -29.20 -0.98
C GLU A 145 -14.28 -30.08 0.09
N ILE A 146 -14.09 -29.75 1.39
CA ILE A 146 -14.76 -30.43 2.51
C ILE A 146 -16.29 -30.29 2.42
N LYS A 147 -16.81 -29.11 2.06
CA LYS A 147 -18.26 -28.90 1.90
C LYS A 147 -18.82 -29.66 0.71
N GLU A 148 -18.12 -29.62 -0.43
CA GLU A 148 -18.50 -30.30 -1.66
C GLU A 148 -18.57 -31.82 -1.44
N ALA A 149 -17.59 -32.39 -0.73
CA ALA A 149 -17.53 -33.83 -0.43
C ALA A 149 -18.73 -34.35 0.39
N VAL A 150 -19.45 -33.48 1.11
CA VAL A 150 -20.64 -33.83 1.89
C VAL A 150 -21.92 -33.23 1.32
N ASN A 151 -21.89 -32.79 0.06
CA ASN A 151 -23.00 -32.11 -0.63
C ASN A 151 -23.56 -30.91 0.16
N HIS A 152 -22.70 -30.15 0.83
CA HIS A 152 -23.08 -29.02 1.69
C HIS A 152 -24.02 -29.41 2.84
N CYS A 153 -23.99 -30.67 3.29
CA CYS A 153 -24.76 -31.16 4.44
C CYS A 153 -23.96 -31.11 5.74
N CYS A 154 -24.67 -30.84 6.84
CA CYS A 154 -24.12 -31.00 8.18
C CYS A 154 -24.05 -32.49 8.53
N ILE A 155 -22.85 -33.05 8.66
CA ILE A 155 -22.68 -34.49 8.83
C ILE A 155 -23.26 -35.08 10.13
N ALA A 156 -23.60 -34.23 11.11
CA ALA A 156 -24.26 -34.67 12.35
C ALA A 156 -25.80 -34.71 12.28
N CYS A 157 -26.45 -33.86 11.47
CA CYS A 157 -27.92 -33.77 11.43
C CYS A 157 -28.54 -33.86 10.03
N GLY A 158 -27.74 -33.95 8.97
CA GLY A 158 -28.19 -34.12 7.59
C GLY A 158 -28.74 -32.86 6.92
N ARG A 159 -29.01 -31.76 7.66
CA ARG A 159 -29.49 -30.50 7.05
C ARG A 159 -28.48 -29.90 6.08
N GLN A 160 -28.94 -29.22 5.04
CA GLN A 160 -28.14 -28.74 3.91
C GLN A 160 -28.14 -27.20 3.78
N GLU A 161 -27.08 -26.61 3.23
CA GLU A 161 -27.11 -25.22 2.76
C GLU A 161 -28.11 -25.07 1.58
N PRO A 162 -28.87 -23.95 1.46
CA PRO A 162 -28.75 -22.69 2.19
C PRO A 162 -29.58 -22.60 3.49
N ASP A 163 -30.34 -23.64 3.85
CA ASP A 163 -31.22 -23.62 5.04
C ASP A 163 -30.42 -23.54 6.35
N ILE A 164 -29.19 -24.04 6.32
CA ILE A 164 -28.19 -23.88 7.37
C ILE A 164 -26.94 -23.20 6.82
N ILE A 165 -26.08 -22.74 7.73
CA ILE A 165 -24.72 -22.31 7.42
C ILE A 165 -23.76 -23.32 8.02
N LEU A 166 -22.90 -23.92 7.20
CA LEU A 166 -21.86 -24.82 7.67
C LEU A 166 -20.71 -24.05 8.34
N THR A 167 -20.21 -24.62 9.43
CA THR A 167 -19.09 -24.11 10.19
C THR A 167 -17.96 -25.12 10.23
N GLN A 168 -16.74 -24.58 10.34
CA GLN A 168 -15.52 -25.34 10.54
C GLN A 168 -15.44 -25.79 12.01
N ASP A 169 -15.97 -26.98 12.30
CA ASP A 169 -15.82 -27.59 13.61
C ASP A 169 -14.55 -28.43 13.68
N HIS A 170 -13.79 -28.31 14.78
CA HIS A 170 -12.58 -29.08 15.00
C HIS A 170 -12.89 -30.41 15.69
N VAL A 171 -12.58 -31.56 15.08
CA VAL A 171 -12.78 -32.89 15.71
C VAL A 171 -12.09 -32.94 17.08
N VAL A 172 -10.81 -32.60 17.14
CA VAL A 172 -10.09 -32.25 18.36
C VAL A 172 -10.12 -30.73 18.52
N PRO A 173 -10.82 -30.17 19.52
CA PRO A 173 -10.93 -28.71 19.69
C PRO A 173 -9.58 -28.02 19.92
N LEU A 174 -9.47 -26.74 19.49
CA LEU A 174 -8.29 -25.90 19.76
C LEU A 174 -7.94 -25.79 21.26
N SER A 175 -8.92 -25.88 22.16
CA SER A 175 -8.68 -25.87 23.61
C SER A 175 -7.96 -27.12 24.12
N LYS A 176 -7.92 -28.18 23.32
CA LYS A 176 -7.22 -29.44 23.57
C LYS A 176 -6.04 -29.63 22.61
N ASN A 177 -5.48 -28.53 22.12
CA ASN A 177 -4.34 -28.49 21.19
C ASN A 177 -4.60 -29.16 19.83
N GLY A 178 -5.85 -29.29 19.39
CA GLY A 178 -6.13 -29.78 18.05
C GLY A 178 -5.66 -28.80 16.97
N PRO A 179 -5.13 -29.29 15.83
CA PRO A 179 -4.64 -28.46 14.75
C PRO A 179 -5.79 -27.87 13.90
N HIS A 180 -5.60 -26.72 13.28
CA HIS A 180 -6.55 -26.12 12.33
C HIS A 180 -6.14 -26.44 10.89
N ILE A 181 -6.34 -27.70 10.53
CA ILE A 181 -5.97 -28.32 9.24
C ILE A 181 -7.18 -29.08 8.68
N ALA A 182 -7.21 -29.37 7.38
CA ALA A 182 -8.32 -30.07 6.73
C ALA A 182 -8.71 -31.36 7.48
N ASP A 183 -7.73 -32.16 7.86
CA ASP A 183 -7.91 -33.47 8.53
C ASP A 183 -8.49 -33.40 9.95
N ASN A 184 -8.51 -32.22 10.58
CA ASN A 184 -9.13 -32.05 11.90
C ASN A 184 -10.43 -31.24 11.81
N ILE A 185 -10.93 -30.96 10.61
CA ILE A 185 -12.15 -30.16 10.40
C ILE A 185 -13.27 -31.06 9.91
N GLN A 186 -14.47 -30.80 10.43
CA GLN A 186 -15.70 -31.41 9.99
C GLN A 186 -16.81 -30.35 9.78
N PRO A 187 -17.63 -30.49 8.73
CA PRO A 187 -18.68 -29.52 8.41
C PRO A 187 -19.92 -29.74 9.28
N LEU A 188 -20.15 -28.83 10.24
CA LEU A 188 -21.33 -28.86 11.11
C LEU A 188 -22.12 -27.55 11.04
N CYS A 189 -23.44 -27.62 11.15
CA CYS A 189 -24.26 -26.43 11.36
C CYS A 189 -24.00 -25.81 12.74
N ASN A 190 -24.28 -24.51 12.89
CA ASN A 190 -24.11 -23.78 14.16
C ASN A 190 -24.69 -24.50 15.40
N PRO A 191 -25.94 -25.02 15.39
CA PRO A 191 -26.49 -25.74 16.54
C PRO A 191 -25.72 -27.03 16.89
N CYS A 192 -25.33 -27.83 15.90
CA CYS A 192 -24.58 -29.07 16.13
C CYS A 192 -23.18 -28.78 16.68
N ASN A 193 -22.47 -27.79 16.10
CA ASN A 193 -21.17 -27.35 16.58
C ASN A 193 -21.26 -26.84 18.03
N ALA A 194 -22.25 -26.00 18.34
CA ALA A 194 -22.49 -25.51 19.70
C ALA A 194 -22.77 -26.63 20.71
N SER A 195 -23.55 -27.65 20.31
CA SER A 195 -23.86 -28.82 21.15
C SER A 195 -22.62 -29.69 21.43
N LYS A 196 -21.73 -29.84 20.43
CA LYS A 196 -20.44 -30.53 20.60
C LYS A 196 -19.50 -29.75 21.51
N SER A 197 -19.39 -28.44 21.31
CA SER A 197 -18.54 -27.55 22.11
C SER A 197 -17.10 -28.07 22.19
N THR A 198 -16.58 -28.38 23.38
CA THR A 198 -15.21 -28.83 23.64
C THR A 198 -15.05 -30.36 23.67
N LYS A 199 -16.08 -31.12 23.31
CA LYS A 199 -16.03 -32.57 23.20
C LYS A 199 -15.19 -32.97 21.97
N ILE A 200 -14.47 -34.08 22.08
CA ILE A 200 -13.77 -34.70 20.94
C ILE A 200 -14.74 -35.71 20.37
N ILE A 201 -15.36 -35.36 19.24
CA ILE A 201 -16.34 -36.21 18.55
C ILE A 201 -16.04 -36.11 17.06
N ASP A 202 -15.87 -37.27 16.42
CA ASP A 202 -15.70 -37.37 14.98
C ASP A 202 -17.00 -37.88 14.36
N TYR A 203 -17.73 -37.00 13.67
CA TYR A 203 -18.95 -37.36 12.97
C TYR A 203 -18.68 -37.89 11.56
N ARG A 204 -17.42 -37.84 11.07
CA ARG A 204 -17.07 -38.21 9.69
C ARG A 204 -17.20 -39.72 9.47
N SER A 205 -16.78 -40.52 10.45
CA SER A 205 -16.86 -41.99 10.37
C SER A 205 -18.32 -42.47 10.26
N ALA A 206 -19.23 -41.85 11.04
CA ALA A 206 -20.65 -42.16 10.97
C ALA A 206 -21.27 -41.76 9.62
N TRP A 207 -20.84 -40.64 9.05
CA TRP A 207 -21.34 -40.17 7.76
C TRP A 207 -20.88 -41.04 6.58
N MET A 208 -19.61 -41.47 6.57
CA MET A 208 -19.10 -42.39 5.54
C MET A 208 -19.89 -43.70 5.51
N TYR A 209 -20.20 -44.26 6.69
CA TYR A 209 -21.02 -45.46 6.79
C TYR A 209 -22.43 -45.26 6.21
N ILE A 210 -23.04 -44.09 6.39
CA ILE A 210 -24.37 -43.77 5.84
C ILE A 210 -24.33 -43.63 4.31
N GLN A 211 -23.30 -42.99 3.75
CA GLN A 211 -23.13 -42.84 2.29
C GLN A 211 -22.91 -44.19 1.57
N GLU A 212 -22.22 -45.14 2.22
CA GLU A 212 -22.01 -46.48 1.67
C GLU A 212 -23.24 -47.39 1.77
N THR A 213 -24.18 -47.10 2.68
CA THR A 213 -25.32 -47.99 2.99
C THR A 213 -26.68 -47.44 2.57
N LEU A 214 -26.82 -46.14 2.32
CA LEU A 214 -28.07 -45.50 1.92
C LEU A 214 -27.82 -44.56 0.75
N LEU A 215 -28.70 -44.66 -0.26
CA LEU A 215 -28.72 -43.80 -1.46
C LEU A 215 -28.49 -42.33 -1.06
N PRO A 216 -27.61 -41.62 -1.79
CA PRO A 216 -27.29 -40.23 -1.47
C PRO A 216 -28.61 -39.43 -1.42
N CYS A 217 -28.69 -38.53 -0.44
CA CYS A 217 -29.80 -37.60 -0.22
C CYS A 217 -30.42 -37.13 -1.56
N PRO A 218 -31.77 -37.16 -1.72
CA PRO A 218 -32.43 -36.85 -2.99
C PRO A 218 -32.07 -35.48 -3.56
#